data_AF-A0A7Y7YTG2-F1
#
_entry.id   AF-A0A7Y7YTG2-F1
#
_cell.length_a   1.000
_cell.length_b   1.000
_cell.length_c   1.000
_cell.angle_alpha   90.00
_cell.angle_beta   90.00
_cell.angle_gamma   90.00
#
_symmetry.space_group_name_H-M   'P 1'
#
loop_
_entity.id
_entity.type
_entity.pdbx_description
1 polymer ?
#
loop_
_entity_poly.entity_id
_entity_poly.type
_entity_poly.pdbx_seq_one_letter_code
_entity_poly.pdbx_strand_id
1 'polypeptide(L)' 'MKRIVVLSFCLMAGNAFADTGSPQLKSESQSVIRQAGYQCDTVNSVYPAAFGGSLTVSCDSDHKYIIRKKDGQYTVEKD' A
#
# COMPACT_ATOMS: atom_id res chain seq x y z
N MET A 1 30.87 -16.51 30.17
CA MET A 1 30.72 -15.07 30.43
C MET A 1 29.39 -14.61 29.84
N LYS A 2 28.49 -14.02 30.63
CA LYS A 2 27.11 -13.72 30.24
C LYS A 2 27.03 -12.22 29.90
N ARG A 3 26.95 -11.87 28.61
CA ARG A 3 26.83 -10.47 28.16
C ARG A 3 25.37 -10.20 27.84
N ILE A 4 24.75 -9.35 28.67
CA ILE A 4 23.36 -8.92 28.57
C ILE A 4 23.26 -7.96 27.38
N VAL A 5 22.44 -8.32 26.39
CA VAL A 5 22.11 -7.46 25.24
C VAL A 5 20.89 -6.65 25.64
N VAL A 6 21.10 -5.36 25.90
CA VAL A 6 20.01 -4.39 26.13
C VAL A 6 19.43 -4.04 24.76
N LEU A 7 18.27 -4.60 24.42
CA LEU A 7 17.49 -4.17 23.26
C LEU A 7 16.76 -2.87 23.61
N SER A 8 17.31 -1.76 23.13
CA SER A 8 16.66 -0.45 23.10
C SER A 8 15.46 -0.51 22.15
N PHE A 9 14.27 -0.61 22.72
CA PHE A 9 13.00 -0.58 21.99
C PHE A 9 12.68 0.87 21.62
N CYS A 10 13.24 1.35 20.50
CA CYS A 10 12.79 2.59 19.87
C CYS A 10 11.35 2.39 19.38
N LEU A 11 10.39 2.93 20.14
CA LEU A 11 9.03 3.16 19.69
C LEU A 11 9.07 4.18 18.53
N MET A 12 9.20 3.68 17.31
CA MET A 12 8.87 4.45 16.13
C MET A 12 7.36 4.67 16.14
N ALA A 13 6.95 5.89 16.49
CA ALA A 13 5.60 6.39 16.25
C ALA A 13 5.35 6.39 14.74
N GLY A 14 4.90 5.24 14.23
CA GLY A 14 4.33 5.15 12.89
C GLY A 14 3.07 5.99 12.90
N ASN A 15 3.11 7.13 12.22
CA ASN A 15 1.91 7.81 11.76
C ASN A 15 1.15 6.79 10.90
N ALA A 16 0.20 6.09 11.49
CA ALA A 16 -0.76 5.28 10.77
C ALA A 16 -1.71 6.27 10.09
N PHE A 17 -1.30 6.78 8.94
CA PHE A 17 -2.22 7.35 7.96
C PHE A 17 -3.36 6.34 7.84
N ALA A 18 -4.59 6.77 8.10
CA ALA A 18 -5.72 5.87 8.25
C ALA A 18 -5.80 4.92 7.05
N ASP A 19 -5.52 3.66 7.31
CA ASP A 19 -5.61 2.60 6.32
C ASP A 19 -7.08 2.37 6.01
N THR A 20 -7.58 3.15 5.05
CA THR A 20 -8.96 3.06 4.55
C THR A 20 -9.16 1.83 3.66
N GLY A 21 -8.11 1.04 3.42
CA GLY A 21 -8.18 -0.20 2.68
C GLY A 21 -8.78 -1.31 3.51
N SER A 22 -10.10 -1.53 3.39
CA SER A 22 -10.70 -2.77 3.86
C SER A 22 -9.92 -3.98 3.29
N PRO A 23 -9.89 -5.14 3.98
CA PRO A 23 -9.16 -6.31 3.49
C PRO A 23 -9.53 -6.70 2.04
N GLN A 24 -10.79 -6.47 1.66
CA GLN A 24 -11.29 -6.65 0.30
C GLN A 24 -10.67 -5.64 -0.67
N LEU A 25 -10.67 -4.34 -0.35
CA LEU A 25 -10.07 -3.31 -1.21
C LEU A 25 -8.57 -3.52 -1.41
N LYS A 26 -7.86 -3.99 -0.38
CA LYS A 26 -6.44 -4.34 -0.47
C LYS A 26 -6.20 -5.50 -1.45
N SER A 27 -6.99 -6.57 -1.34
CA SER A 27 -6.90 -7.73 -2.22
C SER A 27 -7.24 -7.38 -3.68
N GLU A 28 -8.29 -6.59 -3.89
CA GLU A 28 -8.67 -6.12 -5.23
C GLU A 28 -7.58 -5.24 -5.85
N SER A 29 -7.09 -4.26 -5.08
CA SER A 29 -6.00 -3.37 -5.50
C SER A 29 -4.74 -4.14 -5.87
N GLN A 30 -4.37 -5.13 -5.05
CA GLN A 30 -3.22 -5.99 -5.32
C GLN A 30 -3.40 -6.76 -6.65
N SER A 31 -4.57 -7.36 -6.85
CA SER A 31 -4.88 -8.10 -8.08
C SER A 31 -4.75 -7.21 -9.31
N VAL A 32 -5.31 -6.00 -9.27
CA VAL A 32 -5.25 -5.03 -10.37
C VAL A 32 -3.80 -4.62 -10.69
N ILE A 33 -2.98 -4.34 -9.66
CA ILE A 33 -1.57 -3.97 -9.82
C ILE A 33 -0.77 -5.12 -10.44
N ARG A 34 -1.00 -6.36 -10.01
CA ARG A 34 -0.34 -7.55 -10.54
C ARG A 34 -0.77 -7.87 -11.98
N GLN A 35 -2.06 -7.69 -12.30
CA GLN A 35 -2.58 -7.83 -13.66
C GLN A 35 -1.96 -6.81 -14.62
N ALA A 36 -1.66 -5.60 -14.12
CA ALA A 36 -0.94 -4.58 -14.87
C ALA A 36 0.57 -4.88 -15.03
N GLY A 37 1.08 -5.98 -14.46
CA GLY A 37 2.47 -6.42 -14.60
C GLY A 37 3.43 -5.87 -13.54
N TYR A 38 2.93 -5.21 -12.50
CA TYR A 38 3.77 -4.68 -11.41
C TYR A 38 3.92 -5.69 -10.27
N GLN A 39 5.02 -5.57 -9.54
CA GLN A 39 5.26 -6.35 -8.32
C GLN A 39 4.60 -5.66 -7.12
N CYS A 40 3.64 -6.36 -6.50
CA CYS A 40 2.99 -5.98 -5.24
C CYS A 40 2.59 -7.25 -4.48
N ASP A 41 3.45 -7.67 -3.55
CA ASP A 41 3.26 -8.91 -2.77
C ASP A 41 2.38 -8.69 -1.55
N THR A 42 2.55 -7.56 -0.85
CA THR A 42 1.67 -7.11 0.24
C THR A 42 1.27 -5.67 0.03
N VAL A 43 -0.01 -5.39 0.23
CA VAL A 43 -0.56 -4.03 0.27
C VAL A 43 -0.52 -3.52 1.71
N ASN A 44 0.38 -2.57 1.95
CA ASN A 44 0.54 -1.93 3.26
C ASN A 44 -0.60 -0.96 3.54
N SER A 45 -0.94 -0.12 2.57
CA SER A 45 -2.01 0.87 2.73
C SER A 45 -2.67 1.24 1.41
N VAL A 46 -3.96 1.59 1.48
CA VAL A 46 -4.75 2.08 0.34
C VAL A 46 -5.38 3.41 0.72
N TYR A 47 -5.10 4.43 -0.06
CA TYR A 47 -5.63 5.78 0.09
C TYR A 47 -6.46 6.16 -1.13
N PRO A 48 -7.77 6.39 -1.01
CA PRO A 48 -8.53 7.02 -2.07
C PRO A 48 -8.07 8.48 -2.23
N ALA A 49 -7.97 8.94 -3.47
CA ALA A 49 -7.72 10.35 -3.74
C ALA A 49 -8.89 11.20 -3.23
N ALA A 50 -8.58 12.36 -2.66
CA ALA A 50 -9.57 13.27 -2.07
C ALA A 50 -10.68 13.71 -3.04
N PHE A 51 -10.41 13.67 -4.36
CA PHE A 51 -11.35 14.09 -5.41
C PHE A 51 -12.05 12.93 -6.12
N GLY A 52 -11.91 11.69 -5.62
CA GLY A 52 -12.51 10.50 -6.22
C GLY A 52 -11.90 10.16 -7.59
N GLY A 53 -11.96 8.89 -7.98
CA GLY A 53 -11.51 8.43 -9.30
C GLY A 53 -10.10 7.84 -9.34
N SER A 54 -9.33 7.90 -8.24
CA SER A 54 -8.10 7.11 -8.12
C SER A 54 -7.86 6.59 -6.71
N LEU A 55 -7.15 5.46 -6.62
CA LEU A 55 -6.70 4.81 -5.39
C LEU A 55 -5.18 4.75 -5.43
N THR A 56 -4.52 5.33 -4.42
CA THR A 56 -3.09 5.20 -4.20
C THR A 56 -2.84 4.01 -3.28
N VAL A 57 -2.07 3.05 -3.76
CA VAL A 57 -1.79 1.78 -3.09
C VAL A 57 -0.30 1.71 -2.82
N SER A 58 0.07 1.54 -1.56
CA SER A 58 1.48 1.37 -1.15
C SER A 58 1.76 -0.10 -0.90
N CYS A 59 2.79 -0.65 -1.56
CA CYS A 59 3.23 -2.03 -1.40
C CYS A 59 4.54 -2.12 -0.58
N ASP A 60 5.01 -3.34 -0.30
CA ASP A 60 6.15 -3.70 0.60
C ASP A 60 7.45 -2.91 0.48
N SER A 61 7.74 -2.26 -0.65
CA SER A 61 9.06 -1.67 -0.93
C SER A 61 9.01 -0.18 -1.29
N ASP A 62 8.17 0.59 -0.58
CA ASP A 62 7.89 2.01 -0.88
C ASP A 62 7.32 2.25 -2.29
N HIS A 63 6.96 1.19 -3.00
CA HIS A 63 6.31 1.28 -4.29
C HIS A 63 4.88 1.74 -4.11
N LYS A 64 4.61 2.92 -4.65
CA LYS A 64 3.29 3.50 -4.71
C LYS A 64 2.74 3.37 -6.11
N TYR A 65 1.51 2.89 -6.19
CA TYR A 65 0.79 2.72 -7.43
C TYR A 65 -0.51 3.49 -7.36
N ILE A 66 -0.86 4.17 -8.45
CA ILE A 66 -2.13 4.86 -8.60
C ILE A 66 -3.00 4.02 -9.52
N ILE A 67 -4.06 3.46 -8.97
CA ILE A 67 -5.11 2.81 -9.74
C ILE A 67 -6.15 3.88 -10.10
N ARG A 68 -6.40 4.09 -11.40
CA ARG A 68 -7.48 4.95 -11.89
C ARG A 68 -8.50 4.11 -12.64
N LYS A 69 -9.77 4.50 -12.56
CA LYS A 69 -10.82 3.90 -13.38
C LYS A 69 -11.20 4.89 -14.48
N LYS A 70 -10.95 4.52 -15.73
CA LYS A 70 -11.28 5.33 -16.91
C LYS A 70 -12.02 4.45 -17.91
N ASP A 71 -13.20 4.89 -18.34
CA ASP A 71 -14.03 4.21 -19.35
C ASP A 71 -14.32 2.73 -19.03
N GLY A 72 -14.48 2.41 -17.74
CA GLY A 72 -14.72 1.03 -17.27
C GLY A 72 -13.47 0.17 -17.15
N GLN A 73 -12.30 0.65 -17.58
CA GLN A 73 -11.01 -0.02 -17.45
C GLN A 73 -10.22 0.53 -16.27
N TYR A 74 -9.43 -0.34 -15.62
CA TYR A 74 -8.50 0.06 -14.57
C TYR A 74 -7.12 0.28 -15.17
N THR A 75 -6.56 1.47 -14.98
CA THR A 75 -5.19 1.80 -15.34
C THR A 75 -4.34 1.90 -14.09
N VAL A 76 -3.14 1.34 -14.12
CA VAL A 76 -2.20 1.38 -12.99
C VAL A 76 -0.97 2.18 -13.40
N GLU A 77 -0.69 3.22 -12.66
CA GLU A 77 0.48 4.08 -12.83
C GLU A 77 1.39 3.96 -11.60
N LYS A 78 2.69 4.14 -11.80
CA LYS A 78 3.64 4.27 -10.67
C LYS A 78 3.67 5.74 -10.25
N ASP A 79 3.50 6.01 -8.96
CA ASP A 79 3.65 7.36 -8.37
C ASP A 79 5.13 7.78 -8.30
#